data_AF-A0A344TDH4-F1
#
_entry.id   AF-A0A344TDH4-F1
#
_cell.length_a   1.000
_cell.length_b   1.000
_cell.length_c   1.000
_cell.angle_alpha   90.00
_cell.angle_beta   90.00
_cell.angle_gamma   90.00
#
_symmetry.space_group_name_H-M   'P 1'
#
loop_
_entity.id
_entity.type
_entity.pdbx_description
1 polymer ?
#
loop_
_entity_poly.entity_id
_entity_poly.type
_entity_poly.pdbx_seq_one_letter_code
_entity_poly.pdbx_strand_id
1 'polypeptide(L)'
;MSKPISLFADYHQPENILTNHCGLVMKLLYEESPKRFQEFLVTIAGSGTDLVVGPVFNQQSKGKNSIPDLTIVQNSFSVFFEVKRTNWFYDEQLINHIKGFNDSIQTKILFLLSNFEEDNISSQLKESVHKAKEAGVILQPLSLENFVDALENAYQNTSLYYLVEEFRSFLDRNNYLPKWKYLLDVVSSSGTLHEVNDGVYMCPNSGGAYTHQRAKYFGAYSDKAVRTIHEIRAVLVVEKGLKSVSVSWNNSGESEELLKLEALNKINQWENRIEEINAYDLQVFLLSEGFETYFYKQTSGGMLQSKKYFREIAAVLKADTAQDLALKLNKQDWGKFDYLNQ
;
A
#
# COMPACT_ATOMS: atom_id res chain seq x y z
N MET A 1 14.08 -22.75 -19.97
CA MET A 1 13.57 -23.26 -18.69
C MET A 1 12.05 -23.33 -18.78
N SER A 2 11.45 -24.50 -18.58
CA SER A 2 9.99 -24.66 -18.57
C SER A 2 9.42 -23.93 -17.35
N LYS A 3 8.47 -23.01 -17.55
CA LYS A 3 7.73 -22.42 -16.43
C LYS A 3 6.93 -23.53 -15.72
N PRO A 4 6.94 -23.61 -14.38
CA PRO A 4 6.05 -24.52 -13.65
C PRO A 4 4.60 -24.18 -13.98
N ILE A 5 3.74 -25.20 -13.99
CA ILE A 5 2.29 -25.00 -14.14
C ILE A 5 1.82 -24.22 -12.91
N SER A 6 1.25 -23.05 -13.12
CA SER A 6 0.65 -22.23 -12.05
C SER A 6 -0.82 -21.95 -12.40
N LEU A 7 -1.65 -21.88 -11.36
CA LEU A 7 -3.06 -21.50 -11.50
C LEU A 7 -3.22 -20.01 -11.84
N PHE A 8 -2.16 -19.21 -11.68
CA PHE A 8 -2.15 -17.77 -11.94
C PHE A 8 -1.26 -17.44 -13.15
N ALA A 9 -1.73 -17.73 -14.37
CA ALA A 9 -0.97 -17.54 -15.60
C ALA A 9 -1.24 -16.19 -16.31
N ASP A 10 -0.28 -15.67 -17.08
CA ASP A 10 -0.32 -14.31 -17.65
C ASP A 10 -0.93 -14.23 -19.09
N TYR A 11 -1.76 -15.20 -19.52
CA TYR A 11 -2.07 -15.43 -20.95
C TYR A 11 -3.23 -14.60 -21.58
N HIS A 12 -3.79 -13.61 -20.88
CA HIS A 12 -4.94 -12.80 -21.33
C HIS A 12 -4.81 -11.29 -21.02
N GLN A 13 -5.85 -10.49 -21.36
CA GLN A 13 -5.86 -9.05 -21.08
C GLN A 13 -5.67 -8.76 -19.57
N PRO A 14 -4.79 -7.84 -19.15
CA PRO A 14 -4.29 -7.76 -17.77
C PRO A 14 -5.35 -7.55 -16.68
N GLU A 15 -6.37 -6.73 -16.94
CA GLU A 15 -7.45 -6.45 -15.96
C GLU A 15 -8.37 -7.66 -15.77
N ASN A 16 -8.72 -8.33 -16.87
CA ASN A 16 -9.52 -9.55 -16.81
C ASN A 16 -8.79 -10.66 -16.05
N ILE A 17 -7.45 -10.75 -16.19
CA ILE A 17 -6.65 -11.70 -15.42
C ILE A 17 -6.73 -11.39 -13.92
N LEU A 18 -6.46 -10.15 -13.53
CA LEU A 18 -6.41 -9.78 -12.11
C LEU A 18 -7.75 -10.03 -11.42
N THR A 19 -8.86 -9.61 -12.03
CA THR A 19 -10.22 -9.88 -11.54
C THR A 19 -10.50 -11.37 -11.44
N ASN A 20 -10.18 -12.14 -12.48
CA ASN A 20 -10.40 -13.59 -12.49
C ASN A 20 -9.58 -14.30 -11.42
N HIS A 21 -8.33 -13.89 -11.20
CA HIS A 21 -7.48 -14.46 -10.16
C HIS A 21 -8.03 -14.14 -8.77
N CYS A 22 -8.46 -12.90 -8.50
CA CYS A 22 -9.14 -12.55 -7.25
C CYS A 22 -10.39 -13.44 -7.04
N GLY A 23 -11.20 -13.61 -8.07
CA GLY A 23 -12.37 -14.48 -8.05
C GLY A 23 -12.03 -15.95 -7.80
N LEU A 24 -10.94 -16.46 -8.38
CA LEU A 24 -10.49 -17.84 -8.21
C LEU A 24 -10.09 -18.13 -6.77
N VAL A 25 -9.24 -17.30 -6.14
CA VAL A 25 -8.84 -17.51 -4.73
C VAL A 25 -10.05 -17.42 -3.79
N MET A 26 -11.01 -16.53 -4.07
CA MET A 26 -12.24 -16.45 -3.27
C MET A 26 -13.15 -17.68 -3.46
N LYS A 27 -13.30 -18.15 -4.71
CA LYS A 27 -14.08 -19.35 -5.02
C LYS A 27 -13.52 -20.57 -4.28
N LEU A 28 -12.21 -20.77 -4.35
CA LEU A 28 -11.55 -21.89 -3.66
C LEU A 28 -11.67 -21.78 -2.14
N LEU A 29 -11.68 -20.56 -1.59
CA LEU A 29 -11.87 -20.35 -0.15
C LEU A 29 -13.28 -20.76 0.29
N TYR A 30 -14.29 -20.42 -0.51
CA TYR A 30 -15.67 -20.84 -0.26
C TYR A 30 -15.82 -22.36 -0.38
N GLU A 31 -15.21 -22.99 -1.38
CA GLU A 31 -15.23 -24.45 -1.57
C GLU A 31 -14.54 -25.19 -0.41
N GLU A 32 -13.45 -24.63 0.14
CA GLU A 32 -12.76 -25.15 1.32
C GLU A 32 -13.61 -24.98 2.60
N SER A 33 -14.15 -23.78 2.83
CA SER A 33 -14.98 -23.50 4.00
C SER A 33 -15.85 -22.25 3.81
N PRO A 34 -17.18 -22.40 3.70
CA PRO A 34 -18.10 -21.27 3.69
C PRO A 34 -17.97 -20.36 4.91
N LYS A 35 -17.60 -20.94 6.07
CA LYS A 35 -17.36 -20.18 7.31
C LYS A 35 -16.13 -19.29 7.20
N ARG A 36 -15.00 -19.80 6.70
CA ARG A 36 -13.79 -18.97 6.49
C ARG A 36 -14.03 -17.90 5.43
N PHE A 37 -14.80 -18.21 4.39
CA PHE A 37 -15.22 -17.23 3.40
C PHE A 37 -16.10 -16.12 4.01
N GLN A 38 -17.02 -16.46 4.93
CA GLN A 38 -17.77 -15.48 5.70
C GLN A 38 -16.85 -14.59 6.53
N GLU A 39 -15.94 -15.19 7.31
CA GLU A 39 -14.97 -14.47 8.15
C GLU A 39 -14.11 -13.51 7.31
N PHE A 40 -13.65 -13.97 6.14
CA PHE A 40 -12.95 -13.16 5.15
C PHE A 40 -13.79 -11.95 4.70
N LEU A 41 -15.03 -12.18 4.22
CA LEU A 41 -15.91 -11.10 3.74
C LEU A 41 -16.23 -10.08 4.84
N VAL A 42 -16.51 -10.54 6.06
CA VAL A 42 -16.76 -9.65 7.21
C VAL A 42 -15.51 -8.83 7.55
N THR A 43 -14.33 -9.45 7.49
CA THR A 43 -13.04 -8.76 7.73
C THR A 43 -12.82 -7.65 6.71
N ILE A 44 -12.97 -7.94 5.42
CA ILE A 44 -12.72 -6.93 4.38
C ILE A 44 -13.83 -5.89 4.25
N ALA A 45 -15.06 -6.19 4.66
CA ALA A 45 -16.19 -5.24 4.68
C ALA A 45 -16.13 -4.23 5.84
N GLY A 46 -15.29 -4.49 6.85
CA GLY A 46 -15.14 -3.62 8.01
C GLY A 46 -16.10 -3.92 9.16
N SER A 47 -15.83 -3.28 10.31
CA SER A 47 -16.50 -3.54 11.58
C SER A 47 -18.01 -3.25 11.52
N GLY A 48 -18.83 -4.23 11.89
CA GLY A 48 -20.29 -4.08 11.98
C GLY A 48 -21.09 -4.67 10.82
N THR A 49 -20.43 -5.34 9.87
CA THR A 49 -21.13 -6.09 8.80
C THR A 49 -21.68 -7.39 9.35
N ASP A 50 -23.01 -7.49 9.48
CA ASP A 50 -23.69 -8.76 9.79
C ASP A 50 -23.95 -9.52 8.47
N LEU A 51 -23.02 -10.42 8.14
CA LEU A 51 -23.10 -11.28 6.97
C LEU A 51 -23.01 -12.73 7.41
N VAL A 52 -24.00 -13.53 6.99
CA VAL A 52 -24.03 -14.98 7.19
C VAL A 52 -23.99 -15.67 5.84
N VAL A 53 -22.99 -16.52 5.63
CA VAL A 53 -22.82 -17.30 4.41
C VAL A 53 -23.37 -18.70 4.65
N GLY A 54 -24.41 -19.05 3.91
CA GLY A 54 -25.06 -20.36 3.95
C GLY A 54 -26.33 -20.40 4.81
N PRO A 55 -26.96 -21.57 4.90
CA PRO A 55 -28.23 -21.74 5.61
C PRO A 55 -28.06 -21.70 7.14
N VAL A 56 -29.01 -21.04 7.80
CA VAL A 56 -29.19 -21.01 9.26
C VAL A 56 -30.36 -21.89 9.65
N PHE A 57 -30.14 -22.74 10.64
CA PHE A 57 -31.13 -23.69 11.15
C PHE A 57 -31.66 -23.20 12.49
N ASN A 58 -32.97 -23.03 12.61
CA ASN A 58 -33.65 -22.59 13.82
C ASN A 58 -34.72 -23.60 14.20
N GLN A 59 -34.83 -23.93 15.48
CA GLN A 59 -35.93 -24.75 16.02
C GLN A 59 -36.98 -23.85 16.66
N GLN A 60 -38.26 -24.22 16.49
CA GLN A 60 -39.40 -23.56 17.15
C GLN A 60 -39.46 -22.02 16.94
N SER A 61 -39.12 -21.54 15.74
CA SER A 61 -39.22 -20.12 15.44
C SER A 61 -40.69 -19.70 15.34
N LYS A 62 -41.16 -18.82 16.24
CA LYS A 62 -42.54 -18.31 16.20
C LYS A 62 -42.80 -17.53 14.91
N GLY A 63 -43.64 -18.08 14.03
CA GLY A 63 -44.23 -17.35 12.91
C GLY A 63 -45.47 -16.55 13.36
N LYS A 64 -46.00 -15.71 12.46
CA LYS A 64 -47.21 -14.90 12.73
C LYS A 64 -48.47 -15.75 12.97
N ASN A 65 -48.59 -16.90 12.28
CA ASN A 65 -49.79 -17.73 12.26
C ASN A 65 -49.55 -19.22 12.63
N SER A 66 -48.29 -19.64 12.74
CA SER A 66 -47.90 -21.02 13.09
C SER A 66 -46.46 -21.04 13.60
N ILE A 67 -46.10 -22.09 14.34
CA ILE A 67 -44.73 -22.31 14.80
C ILE A 67 -44.22 -23.56 14.09
N PRO A 68 -43.44 -23.44 12.99
CA PRO A 68 -42.78 -24.58 12.39
C PRO A 68 -41.76 -25.18 13.37
N ASP A 69 -41.66 -26.51 13.39
CA ASP A 69 -40.74 -27.24 14.26
C ASP A 69 -39.27 -27.00 13.91
N LEU A 70 -38.97 -26.91 12.60
CA LEU A 70 -37.65 -26.58 12.06
C LEU A 70 -37.80 -25.56 10.92
N THR A 71 -36.97 -24.53 10.96
CA THR A 71 -36.86 -23.54 9.90
C THR A 71 -35.41 -23.48 9.42
N ILE A 72 -35.21 -23.62 8.11
CA ILE A 72 -33.91 -23.46 7.44
C ILE A 72 -34.03 -22.23 6.54
N VAL A 73 -33.25 -21.20 6.81
CA VAL A 73 -33.31 -19.91 6.09
C VAL A 73 -31.91 -19.51 5.67
N GLN A 74 -31.77 -18.98 4.46
CA GLN A 74 -30.55 -18.31 4.03
C GLN A 74 -30.88 -16.87 3.69
N ASN A 75 -30.22 -15.93 4.38
CA ASN A 75 -30.34 -14.52 4.09
C ASN A 75 -29.73 -14.21 2.72
N SER A 76 -30.41 -13.40 1.91
CA SER A 76 -29.93 -13.07 0.57
C SER A 76 -28.85 -12.00 0.65
N PHE A 77 -27.71 -12.25 0.01
CA PHE A 77 -26.66 -11.26 -0.12
C PHE A 77 -26.07 -11.27 -1.53
N SER A 78 -25.54 -10.12 -1.95
CA SER A 78 -24.79 -9.97 -3.19
C SER A 78 -23.50 -9.21 -2.90
N VAL A 79 -22.38 -9.79 -3.31
CA VAL A 79 -21.06 -9.16 -3.23
C VAL A 79 -20.59 -8.86 -4.64
N PHE A 80 -20.23 -7.60 -4.87
CA PHE A 80 -19.74 -7.09 -6.13
C PHE A 80 -18.28 -6.63 -5.95
N PHE A 81 -17.46 -6.84 -6.97
CA PHE A 81 -16.06 -6.39 -6.99
C PHE A 81 -15.81 -5.59 -8.26
N GLU A 82 -15.31 -4.37 -8.11
CA GLU A 82 -14.71 -3.59 -9.20
C GLU A 82 -13.20 -3.58 -8.97
N VAL A 83 -12.45 -4.32 -9.78
CA VAL A 83 -11.00 -4.45 -9.64
C VAL A 83 -10.30 -3.60 -10.69
N LYS A 84 -9.40 -2.72 -10.26
CA LYS A 84 -8.63 -1.82 -11.14
C LYS A 84 -7.15 -1.87 -10.82
N ARG A 85 -6.33 -1.68 -11.86
CA ARG A 85 -4.87 -1.54 -11.72
C ARG A 85 -4.45 -0.19 -11.17
N THR A 86 -5.29 0.83 -11.38
CA THR A 86 -5.13 2.19 -10.87
C THR A 86 -6.24 2.48 -9.85
N ASN A 87 -6.03 3.48 -9.01
CA ASN A 87 -7.01 3.92 -8.01
C ASN A 87 -8.10 4.86 -8.56
N TRP A 88 -8.25 4.97 -9.89
CA TRP A 88 -9.24 5.85 -10.49
C TRP A 88 -10.62 5.17 -10.60
N PHE A 89 -11.51 5.56 -9.71
CA PHE A 89 -12.93 5.21 -9.76
C PHE A 89 -13.75 6.47 -10.00
N TYR A 90 -14.61 6.45 -11.02
CA TYR A 90 -15.47 7.59 -11.35
C TYR A 90 -16.80 7.46 -10.61
N ASP A 91 -17.19 8.48 -9.85
CA ASP A 91 -18.41 8.46 -9.02
C ASP A 91 -19.67 8.14 -9.84
N GLU A 92 -19.81 8.71 -11.03
CA GLU A 92 -20.96 8.46 -11.90
C GLU A 92 -21.08 6.98 -12.30
N GLN A 93 -19.95 6.34 -12.60
CA GLN A 93 -19.90 4.91 -12.92
C GLN A 93 -20.35 4.08 -11.70
N LEU A 94 -19.81 4.38 -10.50
CA LEU A 94 -20.17 3.68 -9.26
C LEU A 94 -21.64 3.84 -8.92
N ILE A 95 -22.19 5.04 -9.04
CA ILE A 95 -23.61 5.34 -8.77
C ILE A 95 -24.50 4.57 -9.75
N ASN A 96 -24.12 4.50 -11.03
CA ASN A 96 -24.89 3.75 -12.03
C ASN A 96 -24.86 2.24 -11.76
N HIS A 97 -23.73 1.68 -11.30
CA HIS A 97 -23.67 0.30 -10.84
C HIS A 97 -24.62 0.04 -9.66
N ILE A 98 -24.57 0.90 -8.63
CA ILE A 98 -25.41 0.79 -7.43
C ILE A 98 -26.90 0.82 -7.78
N LYS A 99 -27.33 1.70 -8.70
CA LYS A 99 -28.72 1.77 -9.19
C LYS A 99 -29.19 0.51 -9.92
N GLY A 100 -28.27 -0.27 -10.47
CA GLY A 100 -28.57 -1.53 -11.15
C GLY A 100 -28.71 -2.73 -10.20
N PHE A 101 -28.47 -2.57 -8.89
CA PHE A 101 -28.54 -3.67 -7.95
C PHE A 101 -29.98 -4.08 -7.66
N ASN A 102 -30.18 -5.38 -7.42
CA ASN A 102 -31.49 -5.91 -7.12
C ASN A 102 -31.93 -5.52 -5.69
N ASP A 103 -33.04 -4.78 -5.58
CA ASP A 103 -33.58 -4.29 -4.31
C ASP A 103 -34.17 -5.38 -3.40
N SER A 104 -34.41 -6.59 -3.90
CA SER A 104 -34.88 -7.72 -3.10
C SER A 104 -33.79 -8.41 -2.26
N ILE A 105 -32.52 -8.03 -2.46
CA ILE A 105 -31.38 -8.59 -1.74
C ILE A 105 -31.20 -7.86 -0.40
N GLN A 106 -31.11 -8.62 0.70
CA GLN A 106 -31.01 -8.05 2.05
C GLN A 106 -29.69 -7.33 2.28
N THR A 107 -28.57 -7.94 1.88
CA THR A 107 -27.22 -7.37 2.08
C THR A 107 -26.51 -7.19 0.75
N LYS A 108 -26.16 -5.94 0.40
CA LYS A 108 -25.44 -5.59 -0.83
C LYS A 108 -24.08 -4.99 -0.46
N ILE A 109 -23.00 -5.59 -0.96
CA ILE A 109 -21.63 -5.12 -0.72
C ILE A 109 -20.95 -4.88 -2.06
N LEU A 110 -20.34 -3.72 -2.25
CA LEU A 110 -19.50 -3.41 -3.40
C LEU A 110 -18.08 -3.10 -2.91
N PHE A 111 -17.15 -3.98 -3.24
CA PHE A 111 -15.73 -3.77 -3.03
C PHE A 111 -15.11 -3.06 -4.22
N LEU A 112 -14.38 -1.98 -3.95
CA LEU A 112 -13.49 -1.37 -4.92
C LEU A 112 -12.09 -1.87 -4.59
N LEU A 113 -11.48 -2.65 -5.48
CA LEU A 113 -10.19 -3.28 -5.25
C LEU A 113 -9.15 -2.66 -6.18
N SER A 114 -8.13 -2.03 -5.64
CA SER A 114 -7.01 -1.51 -6.44
C SER A 114 -5.74 -1.41 -5.62
N ASN A 115 -4.65 -0.93 -6.22
CA ASN A 115 -3.48 -0.50 -5.47
C ASN A 115 -3.74 0.87 -4.81
N PHE A 116 -4.74 0.95 -3.94
CA PHE A 116 -5.01 2.19 -3.21
C PHE A 116 -3.85 2.54 -2.29
N GLU A 117 -3.54 3.82 -2.24
CA GLU A 117 -2.69 4.41 -1.22
C GLU A 117 -3.61 4.86 -0.07
N GLU A 118 -3.40 4.29 1.12
CA GLU A 118 -4.35 4.33 2.25
C GLU A 118 -4.76 5.74 2.68
N ASP A 119 -3.90 6.73 2.42
CA ASP A 119 -4.08 8.12 2.87
C ASP A 119 -5.13 8.92 2.09
N ASN A 120 -5.60 8.46 0.91
CA ASN A 120 -6.50 9.24 0.03
C ASN A 120 -7.80 8.55 -0.39
N ILE A 121 -8.06 7.35 0.14
CA ILE A 121 -9.26 6.57 -0.20
C ILE A 121 -10.54 7.29 0.23
N SER A 122 -10.54 7.83 1.44
CA SER A 122 -11.76 8.39 2.06
C SER A 122 -12.14 9.76 1.50
N SER A 123 -11.17 10.59 1.10
CA SER A 123 -11.42 11.92 0.55
C SER A 123 -12.04 11.86 -0.84
N GLN A 124 -11.51 11.00 -1.72
CA GLN A 124 -11.93 10.87 -3.12
C GLN A 124 -13.28 10.18 -3.28
N LEU A 125 -13.59 9.20 -2.42
CA LEU A 125 -14.79 8.36 -2.57
C LEU A 125 -15.89 8.68 -1.55
N LYS A 126 -15.73 9.75 -0.77
CA LYS A 126 -16.67 10.18 0.29
C LYS A 126 -18.11 10.30 -0.23
N GLU A 127 -18.29 10.95 -1.38
CA GLU A 127 -19.61 11.15 -1.98
C GLU A 127 -20.22 9.82 -2.44
N SER A 128 -19.43 8.99 -3.12
CA SER A 128 -19.86 7.65 -3.56
C SER A 128 -20.23 6.75 -2.37
N VAL A 129 -19.46 6.77 -1.29
CA VAL A 129 -19.77 6.02 -0.05
C VAL A 129 -21.06 6.51 0.58
N HIS A 130 -21.28 7.83 0.63
CA HIS A 130 -22.53 8.40 1.14
C HIS A 130 -23.74 7.95 0.32
N LYS A 131 -23.68 8.09 -1.01
CA LYS A 131 -24.76 7.69 -1.91
C LYS A 131 -25.01 6.18 -1.88
N ALA A 132 -23.97 5.36 -1.78
CA ALA A 132 -24.11 3.92 -1.62
C ALA A 132 -24.87 3.57 -0.33
N LYS A 133 -24.55 4.25 0.77
CA LYS A 133 -25.23 4.05 2.06
C LYS A 133 -26.71 4.42 1.97
N GLU A 134 -27.07 5.51 1.28
CA GLU A 134 -28.47 5.89 1.03
C GLU A 134 -29.23 4.81 0.23
N ALA A 135 -28.54 4.10 -0.67
CA ALA A 135 -29.09 2.99 -1.44
C ALA A 135 -29.07 1.63 -0.69
N GLY A 136 -28.66 1.62 0.58
CA GLY A 136 -28.53 0.39 1.38
C GLY A 136 -27.41 -0.54 0.89
N VAL A 137 -26.33 0.03 0.33
CA VAL A 137 -25.16 -0.70 -0.17
C VAL A 137 -23.94 -0.34 0.67
N ILE A 138 -23.20 -1.37 1.10
CA ILE A 138 -21.89 -1.21 1.74
C ILE A 138 -20.86 -1.02 0.63
N LEU A 139 -20.40 0.20 0.39
CA LEU A 139 -19.30 0.50 -0.52
C LEU A 139 -17.98 0.52 0.26
N GLN A 140 -17.10 -0.42 -0.02
CA GLN A 140 -15.85 -0.58 0.71
C GLN A 140 -14.65 -0.57 -0.24
N PRO A 141 -13.87 0.52 -0.27
CA PRO A 141 -12.60 0.50 -0.96
C PRO A 141 -11.58 -0.33 -0.16
N LEU A 142 -10.75 -1.08 -0.88
CA LEU A 142 -9.82 -2.05 -0.32
C LEU A 142 -8.55 -2.10 -1.17
N SER A 143 -7.37 -2.02 -0.54
CA SER A 143 -6.10 -2.21 -1.24
C SER A 143 -5.90 -3.68 -1.60
N LEU A 144 -5.21 -3.96 -2.71
CA LEU A 144 -4.81 -5.33 -3.08
C LEU A 144 -3.92 -5.98 -2.01
N GLU A 145 -3.12 -5.19 -1.30
CA GLU A 145 -2.33 -5.64 -0.15
C GLU A 145 -3.23 -6.15 0.98
N ASN A 146 -4.16 -5.31 1.47
CA ASN A 146 -5.07 -5.68 2.56
C ASN A 146 -6.00 -6.85 2.18
N PHE A 147 -6.37 -6.96 0.89
CA PHE A 147 -7.12 -8.10 0.37
C PHE A 147 -6.34 -9.40 0.47
N VAL A 148 -5.06 -9.40 0.08
CA VAL A 148 -4.19 -10.58 0.16
C VAL A 148 -3.90 -10.95 1.60
N ASP A 149 -3.62 -9.97 2.46
CA ASP A 149 -3.38 -10.22 3.89
C ASP A 149 -4.62 -10.83 4.55
N ALA A 150 -5.82 -10.37 4.20
CA ALA A 150 -7.07 -10.98 4.65
C ALA A 150 -7.24 -12.41 4.13
N LEU A 151 -6.85 -12.71 2.88
CA LEU A 151 -6.83 -14.06 2.34
C LEU A 151 -5.83 -14.95 3.07
N GLU A 152 -4.60 -14.48 3.33
CA GLU A 152 -3.57 -15.25 4.04
C GLU A 152 -4.07 -15.69 5.42
N ASN A 153 -4.72 -14.78 6.15
CA ASN A 153 -5.36 -15.10 7.42
C ASN A 153 -6.51 -16.10 7.26
N ALA A 154 -7.38 -15.90 6.26
CA ALA A 154 -8.51 -16.80 6.02
C ALA A 154 -8.08 -18.21 5.59
N TYR A 155 -6.95 -18.35 4.89
CA TYR A 155 -6.35 -19.61 4.49
C TYR A 155 -5.37 -20.18 5.53
N GLN A 156 -5.16 -19.50 6.66
CA GLN A 156 -4.22 -19.95 7.67
C GLN A 156 -4.59 -21.35 8.18
N ASN A 157 -3.59 -22.23 8.22
CA ASN A 157 -3.72 -23.65 8.58
C ASN A 157 -4.60 -24.49 7.65
N THR A 158 -4.87 -24.04 6.42
CA THR A 158 -5.55 -24.84 5.39
C THR A 158 -4.53 -25.52 4.48
N SER A 159 -4.97 -26.58 3.78
CA SER A 159 -4.14 -27.26 2.78
C SER A 159 -3.86 -26.40 1.54
N LEU A 160 -4.65 -25.34 1.34
CA LEU A 160 -4.62 -24.46 0.18
C LEU A 160 -3.85 -23.16 0.41
N TYR A 161 -3.16 -23.00 1.55
CA TYR A 161 -2.41 -21.77 1.86
C TYR A 161 -1.37 -21.41 0.78
N TYR A 162 -0.73 -22.42 0.17
CA TYR A 162 0.24 -22.23 -0.92
C TYR A 162 -0.36 -21.50 -2.14
N LEU A 163 -1.67 -21.59 -2.36
CA LEU A 163 -2.35 -20.86 -3.44
C LEU A 163 -2.36 -19.36 -3.21
N VAL A 164 -2.46 -18.94 -1.94
CA VAL A 164 -2.39 -17.52 -1.58
C VAL A 164 -0.97 -17.01 -1.75
N GLU A 165 0.05 -17.82 -1.42
CA GLU A 165 1.45 -17.47 -1.69
C GLU A 165 1.75 -17.32 -3.19
N GLU A 166 1.23 -18.24 -4.02
CA GLU A 166 1.34 -18.11 -5.49
C GLU A 166 0.60 -16.87 -6.02
N PHE A 167 -0.58 -16.58 -5.47
CA PHE A 167 -1.36 -15.39 -5.83
C PHE A 167 -0.61 -14.10 -5.46
N ARG A 168 -0.06 -14.02 -4.23
CA ARG A 168 0.78 -12.90 -3.79
C ARG A 168 1.97 -12.71 -4.73
N SER A 169 2.66 -13.81 -5.07
CA SER A 169 3.77 -13.80 -6.02
C SER A 169 3.34 -13.30 -7.41
N PHE A 170 2.13 -13.63 -7.86
CA PHE A 170 1.54 -13.09 -9.09
C PHE A 170 1.29 -11.57 -9.00
N LEU A 171 0.83 -11.06 -7.86
CA LEU A 171 0.61 -9.63 -7.68
C LEU A 171 1.92 -8.85 -7.64
N ASP A 172 2.92 -9.38 -6.92
CA ASP A 172 4.25 -8.78 -6.79
C ASP A 172 4.98 -8.71 -8.15
N ARG A 173 4.98 -9.81 -8.92
CA ARG A 173 5.65 -9.84 -10.24
C ARG A 173 5.01 -8.91 -11.27
N ASN A 174 3.72 -8.61 -11.11
CA ASN A 174 2.97 -7.70 -11.99
C ASN A 174 2.89 -6.26 -11.46
N ASN A 175 3.58 -5.94 -10.35
CA ASN A 175 3.62 -4.62 -9.71
C ASN A 175 2.22 -4.13 -9.27
N TYR A 176 1.39 -5.02 -8.73
CA TYR A 176 0.08 -4.66 -8.19
C TYR A 176 0.10 -4.32 -6.69
N LEU A 177 1.20 -4.64 -5.99
CA LEU A 177 1.42 -4.30 -4.58
C LEU A 177 2.32 -3.05 -4.43
N PRO A 178 2.16 -2.25 -3.35
CA PRO A 178 2.87 -0.98 -3.18
C PRO A 178 4.34 -1.17 -2.78
N LYS A 179 5.21 -1.47 -3.76
CA LYS A 179 6.65 -1.75 -3.56
C LYS A 179 7.44 -0.64 -2.86
N TRP A 180 6.98 0.61 -2.97
CA TRP A 180 7.62 1.76 -2.33
C TRP A 180 7.63 1.64 -0.80
N LYS A 181 6.64 0.97 -0.19
CA LYS A 181 6.55 0.75 1.26
C LYS A 181 7.75 -0.03 1.81
N TYR A 182 8.40 -0.82 0.96
CA TYR A 182 9.51 -1.70 1.34
C TYR A 182 10.87 -1.23 0.82
N LEU A 183 10.89 -0.08 0.14
CA LEU A 183 12.07 0.48 -0.51
C LEU A 183 12.88 1.32 0.47
N LEU A 184 14.19 1.07 0.52
CA LEU A 184 15.18 1.96 1.12
C LEU A 184 15.91 2.73 0.02
N ASP A 185 15.78 4.05 0.03
CA ASP A 185 16.56 4.97 -0.81
C ASP A 185 17.80 5.44 -0.04
N VAL A 186 18.96 4.89 -0.38
CA VAL A 186 20.24 5.26 0.24
C VAL A 186 20.88 6.37 -0.57
N VAL A 187 21.13 7.51 0.07
CA VAL A 187 21.66 8.70 -0.59
C VAL A 187 23.00 9.10 0.00
N SER A 188 23.93 9.53 -0.86
CA SER A 188 25.23 10.04 -0.42
C SER A 188 25.04 11.38 0.29
N SER A 189 25.05 11.36 1.63
CA SER A 189 24.74 12.52 2.47
C SER A 189 25.95 13.10 3.18
N SER A 190 27.18 12.77 2.75
CA SER A 190 28.39 13.19 3.49
C SER A 190 28.54 14.71 3.65
N GLY A 191 28.01 15.50 2.71
CA GLY A 191 27.97 16.97 2.82
C GLY A 191 26.71 17.54 3.47
N THR A 192 25.68 16.73 3.70
CA THR A 192 24.33 17.15 4.13
C THR A 192 23.82 16.39 5.35
N LEU A 193 24.68 15.63 6.05
CA LEU A 193 24.32 14.87 7.25
C LEU A 193 23.69 15.73 8.34
N HIS A 194 24.15 16.97 8.48
CA HIS A 194 23.60 17.91 9.45
C HIS A 194 22.14 18.27 9.14
N GLU A 195 21.79 18.44 7.86
CA GLU A 195 20.41 18.67 7.41
C GLU A 195 19.55 17.42 7.72
N VAL A 196 20.09 16.24 7.40
CA VAL A 196 19.41 14.95 7.60
C VAL A 196 19.11 14.70 9.09
N ASN A 197 20.07 15.01 9.95
CA ASN A 197 19.91 14.91 11.41
C ASN A 197 18.86 15.90 11.94
N ASP A 198 18.66 17.02 11.24
CA ASP A 198 17.57 17.96 11.51
C ASP A 198 16.26 17.56 10.79
N GLY A 199 16.16 16.34 10.26
CA GLY A 199 14.94 15.79 9.68
C GLY A 199 14.66 16.26 8.25
N VAL A 200 15.65 16.73 7.50
CA VAL A 200 15.46 17.13 6.10
C VAL A 200 16.61 16.69 5.19
N TYR A 201 16.29 16.23 3.98
CA TYR A 201 17.27 16.09 2.91
C TYR A 201 16.85 16.92 1.70
N MET A 202 17.76 17.74 1.17
CA MET A 202 17.49 18.62 0.02
C MET A 202 18.41 18.32 -1.15
N CYS A 203 17.85 18.27 -2.35
CA CYS A 203 18.61 18.12 -3.58
C CYS A 203 17.99 18.89 -4.76
N PRO A 204 18.78 19.21 -5.81
CA PRO A 204 18.25 19.84 -7.02
C PRO A 204 17.15 19.00 -7.68
N ASN A 205 16.09 19.64 -8.19
CA ASN A 205 15.08 18.98 -9.02
C ASN A 205 15.43 19.06 -10.52
N SER A 206 16.66 18.71 -10.90
CA SER A 206 17.15 18.85 -12.29
C SER A 206 17.14 17.54 -13.10
N GLY A 207 16.53 16.48 -12.57
CA GLY A 207 16.47 15.15 -13.18
C GLY A 207 17.78 14.34 -13.07
N GLY A 208 17.78 13.15 -13.68
CA GLY A 208 18.95 12.25 -13.72
C GLY A 208 19.34 11.73 -12.34
N ALA A 209 20.54 12.12 -11.87
CA ALA A 209 21.08 11.73 -10.57
C ALA A 209 20.20 12.19 -9.38
N TYR A 210 19.28 13.14 -9.61
CA TYR A 210 18.36 13.67 -8.61
C TYR A 210 16.90 13.22 -8.80
N THR A 211 16.63 12.27 -9.70
CA THR A 211 15.30 11.65 -9.78
C THR A 211 15.16 10.56 -8.74
N HIS A 212 14.23 10.72 -7.80
CA HIS A 212 13.98 9.74 -6.75
C HIS A 212 12.73 8.90 -7.03
N GLN A 213 12.78 7.61 -6.71
CA GLN A 213 11.59 6.76 -6.62
C GLN A 213 10.91 7.04 -5.28
N ARG A 214 9.58 6.98 -5.26
CA ARG A 214 8.86 6.98 -3.98
C ARG A 214 9.37 5.81 -3.13
N ALA A 215 9.75 6.10 -1.89
CA ALA A 215 10.26 5.14 -0.93
C ALA A 215 9.64 5.44 0.45
N LYS A 216 9.53 4.43 1.31
CA LYS A 216 9.18 4.62 2.71
C LYS A 216 10.41 4.99 3.54
N TYR A 217 11.56 4.41 3.24
CA TYR A 217 12.77 4.57 4.06
C TYR A 217 13.84 5.37 3.31
N PHE A 218 14.50 6.27 4.04
CA PHE A 218 15.67 7.02 3.60
C PHE A 218 16.88 6.58 4.41
N GLY A 219 18.01 6.33 3.74
CA GLY A 219 19.28 5.96 4.36
C GLY A 219 20.36 6.99 4.08
N ALA A 220 20.91 7.60 5.13
CA ALA A 220 21.99 8.58 5.00
C ALA A 220 23.34 7.85 4.89
N TYR A 221 23.93 7.83 3.70
CA TYR A 221 25.24 7.20 3.48
C TYR A 221 26.39 8.18 3.69
N SER A 222 27.29 7.83 4.60
CA SER A 222 28.53 8.54 4.85
C SER A 222 29.60 7.60 5.44
N ASP A 223 30.87 7.88 5.12
CA ASP A 223 32.02 7.11 5.63
C ASP A 223 31.85 5.60 5.44
N LYS A 224 31.50 5.21 4.20
CA LYS A 224 31.30 3.82 3.77
C LYS A 224 30.20 3.05 4.51
N ALA A 225 29.24 3.71 5.13
CA ALA A 225 28.07 3.04 5.69
C ALA A 225 26.83 3.92 5.59
N VAL A 226 25.66 3.29 5.59
CA VAL A 226 24.43 3.99 5.98
C VAL A 226 24.52 4.18 7.50
N ARG A 227 24.43 5.44 7.93
CA ARG A 227 24.62 5.88 9.32
C ARG A 227 23.30 6.03 10.04
N THR A 228 22.30 6.58 9.35
CA THR A 228 20.95 6.72 9.90
C THR A 228 19.92 6.23 8.91
N ILE A 229 18.83 5.68 9.43
CA ILE A 229 17.63 5.35 8.67
C ILE A 229 16.47 6.16 9.22
N HIS A 230 15.70 6.75 8.30
CA HIS A 230 14.52 7.57 8.58
C HIS A 230 13.35 7.04 7.77
N GLU A 231 12.13 7.32 8.23
CA GLU A 231 10.96 7.29 7.37
C GLU A 231 10.83 8.61 6.61
N ILE A 232 10.50 8.52 5.33
CA ILE A 232 10.19 9.67 4.49
C ILE A 232 8.73 10.03 4.77
N ARG A 233 8.50 11.16 5.43
CA ARG A 233 7.15 11.70 5.68
C ARG A 233 6.53 12.22 4.39
N ALA A 234 7.26 13.07 3.68
CA ALA A 234 6.83 13.64 2.41
C ALA A 234 8.02 14.09 1.56
N VAL A 235 7.79 14.22 0.25
CA VAL A 235 8.72 14.88 -0.67
C VAL A 235 7.99 15.99 -1.40
N LEU A 236 8.56 17.19 -1.36
CA LEU A 236 8.01 18.39 -1.96
C LEU A 236 8.95 18.92 -3.04
N VAL A 237 8.37 19.53 -4.06
CA VAL A 237 9.10 20.27 -5.08
C VAL A 237 8.82 21.75 -4.87
N VAL A 238 9.89 22.51 -4.60
CA VAL A 238 9.87 23.97 -4.45
C VAL A 238 10.44 24.57 -5.73
N GLU A 239 9.64 25.37 -6.42
CA GLU A 239 10.06 26.04 -7.65
C GLU A 239 11.05 27.16 -7.32
N LYS A 240 12.02 27.36 -8.22
CA LYS A 240 13.05 28.38 -8.09
C LYS A 240 12.48 29.76 -7.73
N GLY A 241 13.14 30.42 -6.78
CA GLY A 241 12.71 31.71 -6.23
C GLY A 241 11.45 31.61 -5.36
N LEU A 242 11.15 30.44 -4.80
CA LEU A 242 10.02 30.18 -3.89
C LEU A 242 8.65 30.53 -4.49
N LYS A 243 8.51 30.42 -5.82
CA LYS A 243 7.28 30.81 -6.55
C LYS A 243 6.10 29.91 -6.24
N SER A 244 6.36 28.60 -6.14
CA SER A 244 5.34 27.60 -5.91
C SER A 244 5.91 26.41 -5.14
N VAL A 245 5.05 25.71 -4.40
CA VAL A 245 5.38 24.47 -3.70
C VAL A 245 4.33 23.43 -4.02
N SER A 246 4.78 22.29 -4.52
CA SER A 246 3.94 21.14 -4.82
C SER A 246 4.40 19.91 -4.03
N VAL A 247 3.45 19.06 -3.65
CA VAL A 247 3.76 17.78 -2.99
C VAL A 247 3.98 16.75 -4.08
N SER A 248 5.17 16.14 -4.12
CA SER A 248 5.47 15.04 -5.03
C SER A 248 4.88 13.73 -4.53
N TRP A 249 5.04 13.43 -3.23
CA TRP A 249 4.30 12.38 -2.54
C TRP A 249 4.24 12.66 -1.03
N ASN A 250 3.19 12.14 -0.40
CA ASN A 250 2.95 12.19 1.04
C ASN A 250 2.73 10.77 1.55
N ASN A 251 3.57 10.31 2.48
CA ASN A 251 3.49 8.98 3.10
C ASN A 251 2.96 9.05 4.54
N SER A 252 2.78 10.26 5.08
CA SER A 252 2.49 10.51 6.50
C SER A 252 1.01 10.72 6.80
N GLY A 253 0.20 10.96 5.76
CA GLY A 253 -1.19 11.43 5.91
C GLY A 253 -1.33 12.85 6.49
N GLU A 254 -0.23 13.56 6.74
CA GLU A 254 -0.25 14.93 7.27
C GLU A 254 -0.83 15.93 6.27
N SER A 255 -1.34 17.07 6.77
CA SER A 255 -1.88 18.13 5.91
C SER A 255 -0.82 18.65 4.95
N GLU A 256 -1.14 18.67 3.64
CA GLU A 256 -0.23 19.21 2.62
C GLU A 256 0.14 20.67 2.89
N GLU A 257 -0.75 21.47 3.48
CA GLU A 257 -0.46 22.87 3.82
C GLU A 257 0.62 22.98 4.90
N LEU A 258 0.58 22.11 5.91
CA LEU A 258 1.59 22.06 6.97
C LEU A 258 2.93 21.58 6.42
N LEU A 259 2.93 20.53 5.57
CA LEU A 259 4.14 20.01 4.94
C LEU A 259 4.80 21.07 4.03
N LYS A 260 4.01 21.83 3.26
CA LYS A 260 4.51 22.94 2.44
C LYS A 260 5.18 24.02 3.29
N LEU A 261 4.55 24.39 4.41
CA LEU A 261 5.12 25.37 5.34
C LEU A 261 6.41 24.86 5.98
N GLU A 262 6.44 23.60 6.42
CA GLU A 262 7.63 22.97 7.01
C GLU A 262 8.79 22.94 6.02
N ALA A 263 8.55 22.55 4.76
CA ALA A 263 9.58 22.53 3.71
C ALA A 263 10.19 23.91 3.46
N LEU A 264 9.36 24.96 3.39
CA LEU A 264 9.84 26.34 3.23
C LEU A 264 10.67 26.79 4.44
N ASN A 265 10.24 26.46 5.65
CA ASN A 265 10.99 26.75 6.87
C ASN A 265 12.34 26.05 6.88
N LYS A 266 12.39 24.78 6.46
CA LYS A 266 13.65 24.02 6.36
C LYS A 266 14.61 24.64 5.34
N ILE A 267 14.14 25.08 4.17
CA ILE A 267 15.00 25.79 3.21
C ILE A 267 15.60 27.06 3.84
N ASN A 268 14.78 27.85 4.54
CA ASN A 268 15.20 29.12 5.14
C ASN A 268 16.17 28.98 6.32
N GLN A 269 16.41 27.76 6.83
CA GLN A 269 17.38 27.52 7.90
C GLN A 269 18.83 27.46 7.41
N TRP A 270 19.05 27.28 6.10
CA TRP A 270 20.38 27.02 5.54
C TRP A 270 20.71 28.03 4.44
N GLU A 271 21.71 28.89 4.66
CA GLU A 271 22.09 29.96 3.73
C GLU A 271 22.41 29.43 2.32
N ASN A 272 23.13 28.30 2.23
CA ASN A 272 23.43 27.64 0.96
C ASN A 272 22.16 27.21 0.21
N ARG A 273 21.11 26.77 0.92
CA ARG A 273 19.85 26.35 0.29
C ARG A 273 19.02 27.53 -0.18
N ILE A 274 19.10 28.68 0.50
CA ILE A 274 18.54 29.95 0.04
C ILE A 274 19.22 30.39 -1.27
N GLU A 275 20.53 30.22 -1.40
CA GLU A 275 21.24 30.52 -2.65
C GLU A 275 20.84 29.54 -3.76
N GLU A 276 20.80 28.24 -3.47
CA GLU A 276 20.46 27.20 -4.46
C GLU A 276 19.04 27.33 -5.00
N ILE A 277 18.05 27.61 -4.15
CA ILE A 277 16.66 27.76 -4.59
C ILE A 277 16.47 28.96 -5.52
N ASN A 278 17.37 29.94 -5.51
CA ASN A 278 17.33 31.03 -6.48
C ASN A 278 17.86 30.62 -7.87
N ALA A 279 18.67 29.57 -7.94
CA ALA A 279 19.27 29.08 -9.18
C ALA A 279 18.42 27.99 -9.86
N TYR A 280 17.86 27.06 -9.10
CA TYR A 280 17.10 25.91 -9.62
C TYR A 280 16.04 25.44 -8.63
N ASP A 281 15.09 24.64 -9.12
CA ASP A 281 14.06 24.01 -8.30
C ASP A 281 14.70 23.02 -7.32
N LEU A 282 14.15 22.89 -6.11
CA LEU A 282 14.61 21.93 -5.10
C LEU A 282 13.58 20.84 -4.83
N GLN A 283 14.05 19.62 -4.61
CA GLN A 283 13.32 18.58 -3.91
C GLN A 283 13.66 18.63 -2.42
N VAL A 284 12.64 18.62 -1.57
CA VAL A 284 12.76 18.66 -0.12
C VAL A 284 12.12 17.39 0.45
N PHE A 285 12.94 16.53 1.04
CA PHE A 285 12.53 15.33 1.73
C PHE A 285 12.37 15.67 3.20
N LEU A 286 11.13 15.62 3.69
CA LEU A 286 10.84 15.71 5.12
C LEU A 286 10.95 14.33 5.73
N LEU A 287 11.80 14.18 6.74
CA LEU A 287 12.16 12.92 7.35
C LEU A 287 11.64 12.84 8.78
N SER A 288 11.34 11.62 9.24
CA SER A 288 11.12 11.32 10.65
C SER A 288 12.41 11.46 11.46
N GLU A 289 12.32 11.17 12.76
CA GLU A 289 13.51 10.91 13.58
C GLU A 289 14.41 9.85 12.94
N GLY A 290 15.72 10.05 13.08
CA GLY A 290 16.75 9.18 12.52
C GLY A 290 17.21 8.13 13.51
N PHE A 291 17.32 6.89 13.05
CA PHE A 291 17.82 5.78 13.86
C PHE A 291 19.20 5.36 13.38
N GLU A 292 20.16 5.40 14.30
CA GLU A 292 21.56 5.00 14.06
C GLU A 292 21.67 3.54 13.62
N THR A 293 22.52 3.30 12.62
CA THR A 293 22.87 1.98 12.13
C THR A 293 24.28 1.98 11.53
N TYR A 294 24.80 0.79 11.29
CA TYR A 294 26.08 0.59 10.63
C TYR A 294 25.96 -0.42 9.51
N PHE A 295 25.21 -0.05 8.46
CA PHE A 295 25.02 -0.88 7.28
C PHE A 295 26.11 -0.55 6.26
N TYR A 296 27.18 -1.35 6.26
CA TYR A 296 28.47 -0.95 5.70
C TYR A 296 28.75 -1.49 4.29
N LYS A 297 29.54 -0.73 3.55
CA LYS A 297 30.14 -1.09 2.26
C LYS A 297 31.51 -1.73 2.46
N GLN A 298 31.63 -3.02 2.18
CA GLN A 298 32.93 -3.70 2.20
C GLN A 298 33.84 -3.26 1.05
N THR A 299 33.32 -3.21 -0.18
CA THR A 299 34.13 -2.96 -1.39
C THR A 299 34.90 -1.64 -1.32
N SER A 300 36.04 -1.57 -2.02
CA SER A 300 36.91 -0.39 -2.05
C SER A 300 36.22 0.84 -2.62
N GLY A 301 36.62 2.03 -2.15
CA GLY A 301 36.05 3.31 -2.56
C GLY A 301 34.68 3.62 -1.95
N GLY A 302 34.20 4.86 -2.15
CA GLY A 302 32.88 5.31 -1.75
C GLY A 302 31.75 4.72 -2.60
N MET A 303 30.53 5.22 -2.42
CA MET A 303 29.41 4.90 -3.30
C MET A 303 29.66 5.60 -4.65
N LEU A 304 29.61 4.84 -5.75
CA LEU A 304 29.94 5.37 -7.09
C LEU A 304 28.82 6.25 -7.67
N GLN A 305 27.58 6.02 -7.25
CA GLN A 305 26.40 6.79 -7.65
C GLN A 305 25.99 7.73 -6.52
N SER A 306 25.22 8.79 -6.83
CA SER A 306 24.68 9.69 -5.82
C SER A 306 23.70 9.00 -4.87
N LYS A 307 23.09 7.90 -5.32
CA LYS A 307 22.12 7.10 -4.57
C LYS A 307 22.19 5.62 -4.95
N LYS A 308 21.62 4.76 -4.11
CA LYS A 308 21.43 3.33 -4.32
C LYS A 308 20.11 2.91 -3.68
N TYR A 309 19.33 2.13 -4.41
CA TYR A 309 18.12 1.55 -3.87
C TYR A 309 18.42 0.21 -3.20
N PHE A 310 17.58 -0.20 -2.26
CA PHE A 310 17.47 -1.59 -1.84
C PHE A 310 15.98 -1.94 -1.85
N ARG A 311 15.54 -2.53 -2.96
CA ARG A 311 14.13 -2.86 -3.18
C ARG A 311 13.71 -3.99 -2.27
N GLU A 312 12.51 -3.91 -1.70
CA GLU A 312 11.93 -4.97 -0.86
C GLU A 312 12.75 -5.33 0.39
N ILE A 313 13.78 -4.55 0.74
CA ILE A 313 14.68 -4.87 1.86
C ILE A 313 13.92 -4.95 3.18
N ALA A 314 12.94 -4.07 3.38
CA ALA A 314 12.10 -4.10 4.56
C ALA A 314 11.19 -5.33 4.58
N ALA A 315 10.68 -5.79 3.42
CA ALA A 315 9.88 -7.01 3.35
C ALA A 315 10.73 -8.25 3.69
N VAL A 316 11.93 -8.37 3.10
CA VAL A 316 12.88 -9.48 3.35
C VAL A 316 13.25 -9.56 4.83
N LEU A 317 13.48 -8.40 5.46
CA LEU A 317 13.84 -8.30 6.87
C LEU A 317 12.61 -8.26 7.79
N LYS A 318 11.39 -8.29 7.25
CA LYS A 318 10.12 -8.14 7.97
C LYS A 318 10.13 -6.91 8.89
N ALA A 319 10.60 -5.78 8.37
CA ALA A 319 10.80 -4.54 9.11
C ALA A 319 9.66 -3.55 8.86
N ASP A 320 8.95 -3.22 9.94
CA ASP A 320 7.73 -2.40 9.85
C ASP A 320 7.98 -0.91 10.12
N THR A 321 9.12 -0.56 10.75
CA THR A 321 9.49 0.82 11.09
C THR A 321 10.94 1.13 10.73
N ALA A 322 11.30 2.42 10.61
CA ALA A 322 12.70 2.84 10.42
C ALA A 322 13.62 2.32 11.53
N GLN A 323 13.16 2.32 12.78
CA GLN A 323 13.92 1.80 13.92
C GLN A 323 14.23 0.31 13.76
N ASP A 324 13.22 -0.49 13.43
CA ASP A 324 13.38 -1.93 13.26
C ASP A 324 14.30 -2.25 12.07
N LEU A 325 14.13 -1.52 10.96
CA LEU A 325 15.02 -1.64 9.80
C LEU A 325 16.47 -1.27 10.15
N ALA A 326 16.68 -0.18 10.90
CA ALA A 326 18.00 0.24 11.37
C ALA A 326 18.66 -0.82 12.25
N LEU A 327 17.91 -1.40 13.18
CA LEU A 327 18.39 -2.47 14.06
C LEU A 327 18.79 -3.72 13.27
N LYS A 328 17.95 -4.15 12.32
CA LYS A 328 18.19 -5.35 11.50
C LYS A 328 19.35 -5.19 10.52
N LEU A 329 19.57 -3.98 10.00
CA LEU A 329 20.69 -3.66 9.12
C LEU A 329 21.98 -3.34 9.86
N ASN A 330 21.93 -3.16 11.19
CA ASN A 330 23.12 -2.79 11.95
C ASN A 330 24.21 -3.85 11.85
N LYS A 331 25.42 -3.41 11.50
CA LYS A 331 26.60 -4.26 11.25
C LYS A 331 26.39 -5.30 10.14
N GLN A 332 25.42 -5.10 9.26
CA GLN A 332 25.30 -5.92 8.06
C GLN A 332 26.15 -5.34 6.92
N ASP A 333 26.69 -6.25 6.11
CA ASP A 333 27.30 -5.88 4.84
C ASP A 333 26.21 -5.64 3.80
N TRP A 334 26.26 -4.48 3.18
CA TRP A 334 25.31 -4.09 2.15
C TRP A 334 25.36 -4.96 0.89
N GLY A 335 26.48 -5.65 0.65
CA GLY A 335 26.68 -6.50 -0.52
C GLY A 335 25.85 -7.77 -0.44
N LYS A 336 25.47 -8.18 0.78
CA LYS A 336 24.51 -9.28 1.00
C LYS A 336 23.16 -9.01 0.35
N PHE A 337 22.82 -7.74 0.10
CA PHE A 337 21.54 -7.30 -0.42
C PHE A 337 21.64 -6.76 -1.86
N ASP A 338 22.79 -6.90 -2.53
CA ASP A 338 22.96 -6.42 -3.91
C ASP A 338 22.05 -7.14 -4.92
N TYR A 339 21.58 -8.36 -4.60
CA TYR A 339 20.62 -9.09 -5.41
C TYR A 339 19.24 -8.40 -5.50
N LEU A 340 18.92 -7.52 -4.54
CA LEU A 340 17.67 -6.72 -4.53
C LEU A 340 17.68 -5.60 -5.57
N ASN A 341 18.80 -5.38 -6.25
CA ASN A 341 18.98 -4.32 -7.25
C ASN A 341 19.00 -4.84 -8.70
N GLN A 342 18.78 -6.14 -8.90
CA GLN A 342 18.83 -6.78 -10.22
C GLN A 342 17.47 -6.81 -10.91
#